data_AF-A0A2V2V2Z3-F1
#
_entry.id   AF-A0A2V2V2Z3-F1
#
_cell.length_a   1.000
_cell.length_b   1.000
_cell.length_c   1.000
_cell.angle_alpha   90.00
_cell.angle_beta   90.00
_cell.angle_gamma   90.00
#
_symmetry.space_group_name_H-M   'P 1'
#
loop_
_entity.id
_entity.type
_entity.pdbx_description
1 polymer ?
#
loop_
_entity_poly.entity_id
_entity_poly.type
_entity_poly.pdbx_seq_one_letter_code
_entity_poly.pdbx_strand_id
1 'polypeptide(L)'
;MQVWAGCRTQAIFSDFQSQSQLQENAIFCEVADISQLFHIMRQAERCPNVTIKLTKNAARRPALRVSMQGVRPHLDISHDVPVRVLSELEVRNISAPPLESEVVQIVLPCLAELSKFVDKVRSTSCDRMTFTVRDNERADGAAATSCTLVVLAECFLASFALKYSSVQKVRARG
;
A
#
# COMPACT_ATOMS: atom_id res chain seq x y z
N MET A 1 4.78 -1.81 -12.35
CA MET A 1 4.71 -1.93 -10.88
C MET A 1 3.25 -2.10 -10.52
N GLN A 2 2.88 -3.19 -9.84
CA GLN A 2 1.53 -3.40 -9.32
C GLN A 2 1.56 -3.18 -7.81
N VAL A 3 0.57 -2.47 -7.27
CA VAL A 3 0.42 -2.24 -5.82
C VAL A 3 -0.92 -2.83 -5.40
N TRP A 4 -0.90 -3.73 -4.42
CA TRP A 4 -2.10 -4.28 -3.80
C TRP A 4 -2.09 -3.94 -2.32
N ALA A 5 -3.10 -3.20 -1.88
CA ALA A 5 -3.25 -2.80 -0.49
C ALA A 5 -4.64 -3.19 0.01
N GLY A 6 -4.66 -3.93 1.12
CA GLY A 6 -5.87 -4.30 1.82
C GLY A 6 -5.83 -3.74 3.23
N CYS A 7 -6.99 -3.32 3.74
CA CYS A 7 -7.16 -2.93 5.13
C CYS A 7 -8.41 -3.58 5.69
N ARG A 8 -8.42 -3.86 6.99
CA ARG A 8 -9.61 -4.38 7.66
C ARG A 8 -10.53 -3.21 7.96
N THR A 9 -11.72 -3.21 7.37
CA THR A 9 -12.74 -2.16 7.56
C THR A 9 -12.98 -1.81 9.03
N GLN A 10 -13.06 -2.83 9.89
CA GLN A 10 -13.28 -2.71 11.34
C GLN A 10 -12.15 -1.96 12.08
N ALA A 11 -10.95 -1.89 11.51
CA ALA A 11 -9.83 -1.16 12.08
C ALA A 11 -9.83 0.33 11.71
N ILE A 12 -10.64 0.74 10.74
CA ILE A 12 -10.67 2.10 10.19
C ILE A 12 -11.99 2.80 10.51
N PHE A 13 -13.11 2.10 10.34
CA PHE A 13 -14.44 2.68 10.46
C PHE A 13 -15.11 2.23 11.76
N SER A 14 -15.64 3.19 12.52
CA SER A 14 -16.49 2.93 13.68
C SER A 14 -17.87 2.39 13.29
N ASP A 15 -18.35 2.77 12.11
CA ASP A 15 -19.58 2.27 11.50
C ASP A 15 -19.35 2.02 10.00
N PHE A 16 -19.85 0.89 9.50
CA PHE A 16 -19.71 0.52 8.10
C PHE A 16 -20.87 -0.35 7.64
N GLN A 17 -21.48 0.07 6.54
CA GLN A 17 -22.52 -0.69 5.85
C GLN A 17 -22.21 -0.72 4.35
N SER A 18 -22.27 -1.91 3.76
CA SER A 18 -22.15 -2.11 2.32
C SER A 18 -23.11 -3.21 1.88
N GLN A 19 -23.76 -3.00 0.74
CA GLN A 19 -24.62 -3.99 0.10
C GLN A 19 -24.43 -3.89 -1.41
N SER A 20 -24.16 -5.03 -2.03
CA SER A 20 -24.03 -5.19 -3.46
C SER A 20 -24.99 -6.27 -3.94
N GLN A 21 -25.39 -6.19 -5.20
CA GLN A 21 -26.17 -7.24 -5.86
C GLN A 21 -25.28 -8.35 -6.43
N LEU A 22 -23.95 -8.17 -6.40
CA LEU A 22 -22.98 -9.16 -6.87
C LEU A 22 -22.87 -10.34 -5.90
N GLN A 23 -22.49 -11.51 -6.42
CA GLN A 23 -22.40 -12.76 -5.67
C GLN A 23 -21.48 -12.67 -4.43
N GLU A 24 -20.38 -11.91 -4.51
CA GLU A 24 -19.44 -11.70 -3.40
C GLU A 24 -19.84 -10.57 -2.45
N ASN A 25 -21.01 -9.95 -2.66
CA ASN A 25 -21.48 -8.78 -1.92
C ASN A 25 -20.44 -7.63 -1.84
N ALA A 26 -19.62 -7.50 -2.88
CA ALA A 26 -18.56 -6.50 -2.99
C ALA A 26 -18.92 -5.43 -4.03
N ILE A 27 -18.42 -4.20 -3.83
CA ILE A 27 -18.54 -3.11 -4.80
C ILE A 27 -17.14 -2.72 -5.21
N PHE A 28 -16.84 -2.86 -6.50
CA PHE A 28 -15.57 -2.48 -7.08
C PHE A 28 -15.74 -1.17 -7.82
N CYS A 29 -14.92 -0.18 -7.48
CA CYS A 29 -14.96 1.11 -8.15
C CYS A 29 -13.55 1.63 -8.43
N GLU A 30 -13.39 2.22 -9.60
CA GLU A 30 -12.21 2.99 -9.99
C GLU A 30 -12.44 4.46 -9.63
N VAL A 31 -11.47 5.06 -8.94
CA VAL A 31 -11.47 6.50 -8.63
C VAL A 31 -10.94 7.24 -9.84
N ALA A 32 -11.75 8.11 -10.44
CA ALA A 32 -11.38 8.81 -11.67
C ALA A 32 -10.24 9.82 -11.46
N ASP A 33 -10.20 10.46 -10.29
CA ASP A 33 -9.13 11.39 -9.89
C ASP A 33 -8.64 11.07 -8.47
N ILE A 34 -7.56 10.30 -8.41
CA ILE A 34 -6.93 9.90 -7.14
C ILE A 34 -6.27 11.10 -6.43
N SER A 35 -5.80 12.11 -7.16
CA SER A 35 -5.17 13.30 -6.59
C SER A 35 -6.20 14.14 -5.84
N GLN A 36 -7.40 14.28 -6.39
CA GLN A 36 -8.52 14.93 -5.73
C GLN A 36 -8.89 14.18 -4.44
N LEU A 37 -9.04 12.85 -4.50
CA LEU A 37 -9.33 12.04 -3.32
C LEU A 37 -8.27 12.24 -2.23
N PHE A 38 -6.99 12.19 -2.60
CA PHE A 38 -5.89 12.39 -1.66
C PHE A 38 -5.92 13.77 -1.01
N HIS A 39 -6.19 14.82 -1.79
CA HIS A 39 -6.33 16.17 -1.27
C HIS A 39 -7.47 16.29 -0.25
N ILE A 40 -8.64 15.71 -0.56
CA ILE A 40 -9.79 15.70 0.36
C ILE A 40 -9.46 14.92 1.63
N MET A 41 -8.83 13.75 1.53
CA MET A 41 -8.45 12.95 2.70
C MET A 41 -7.43 13.67 3.59
N ARG A 42 -6.53 14.49 3.02
CA ARG A 42 -5.62 15.36 3.78
C ARG A 42 -6.34 16.46 4.56
N GLN A 43 -7.43 16.99 4.02
CA GLN A 43 -8.26 17.94 4.76
C GLN A 43 -9.04 17.23 5.88
N ALA A 44 -9.53 16.02 5.60
CA ALA A 44 -10.29 15.20 6.53
C ALA A 44 -9.48 14.77 7.77
N GLU A 45 -8.14 14.71 7.69
CA GLU A 45 -7.24 14.35 8.79
C GLU A 45 -7.44 15.21 10.06
N ARG A 46 -7.90 16.46 9.91
CA ARG A 46 -8.16 17.38 11.02
C ARG A 46 -9.61 17.39 11.50
N CYS A 47 -10.46 16.57 10.90
CA CYS A 47 -11.90 16.55 11.16
C CYS A 47 -12.23 15.41 12.13
N PRO A 48 -12.99 15.69 13.20
CA PRO A 48 -13.32 14.65 14.20
C PRO A 48 -14.27 13.59 13.63
N ASN A 49 -15.17 13.98 12.72
CA ASN A 49 -16.18 13.11 12.15
C ASN A 49 -16.12 13.19 10.63
N VAL A 50 -15.78 12.06 10.00
CA VAL A 50 -15.67 11.92 8.55
C VAL A 50 -16.51 10.73 8.11
N THR A 51 -17.39 10.95 7.14
CA THR A 51 -18.21 9.91 6.52
C THR A 51 -17.86 9.78 5.05
N ILE A 52 -17.73 8.54 4.58
CA ILE A 52 -17.51 8.23 3.17
C ILE A 52 -18.71 7.44 2.67
N LYS A 53 -19.34 7.91 1.58
CA LYS A 53 -20.54 7.29 1.01
C LYS A 53 -20.46 7.19 -0.50
N LEU A 54 -20.75 6.02 -1.06
CA LEU A 54 -20.99 5.87 -2.49
C LEU A 54 -22.39 6.40 -2.82
N THR A 55 -22.46 7.40 -3.69
CA THR A 55 -23.70 8.12 -4.03
C THR A 55 -23.76 8.45 -5.52
N LYS A 56 -24.85 9.10 -5.95
CA LYS A 56 -24.92 9.82 -7.22
C LYS A 56 -24.74 11.31 -6.97
N ASN A 57 -23.91 11.96 -7.77
CA ASN A 57 -23.74 13.41 -7.72
C ASN A 57 -24.94 14.14 -8.36
N ALA A 58 -24.89 15.47 -8.43
CA ALA A 58 -25.96 16.29 -9.02
C ALA A 58 -26.27 15.93 -10.49
N ALA A 59 -25.26 15.48 -11.25
CA ALA A 59 -25.40 15.00 -12.62
C ALA A 59 -25.82 13.53 -12.72
N ARG A 60 -26.27 12.91 -11.62
CA ARG A 60 -26.65 11.51 -11.48
C ARG A 60 -25.54 10.50 -11.80
N ARG A 61 -24.28 10.91 -11.78
CA ARG A 61 -23.11 10.05 -11.99
C ARG A 61 -22.61 9.48 -10.65
N PRO A 62 -22.12 8.24 -10.61
CA PRO A 62 -21.55 7.67 -9.39
C PRO A 62 -20.39 8.52 -8.84
N ALA A 63 -20.38 8.73 -7.54
CA ALA A 63 -19.35 9.47 -6.83
C ALA A 63 -19.13 8.92 -5.42
N LEU A 64 -17.90 9.00 -4.94
CA LEU A 64 -17.54 8.80 -3.55
C LEU A 64 -17.64 10.16 -2.85
N ARG A 65 -18.68 10.34 -2.03
CA ARG A 65 -18.87 11.54 -1.22
C ARG A 65 -18.10 11.41 0.08
N VAL A 66 -17.25 12.39 0.36
CA VAL A 66 -16.58 12.54 1.66
C VAL A 66 -17.19 13.75 2.36
N SER A 67 -17.84 13.50 3.49
CA SER A 67 -18.48 14.53 4.33
C SER A 67 -17.71 14.68 5.63
N MET A 68 -17.34 15.91 5.95
CA MET A 68 -16.57 16.29 7.12
C MET A 68 -17.41 17.21 8.01
N GLN A 69 -17.63 16.79 9.25
CA GLN A 69 -18.41 17.55 10.23
C GLN A 69 -17.52 18.08 11.34
N GLY A 70 -17.92 19.22 11.92
CA GLY A 70 -17.25 19.79 13.09
C GLY A 70 -15.98 20.59 12.81
N VAL A 71 -15.71 20.95 11.55
CA VAL A 71 -14.56 21.82 11.18
C VAL A 71 -14.76 23.25 11.70
N ARG A 72 -16.01 23.72 11.72
CA ARG A 72 -16.46 24.95 12.39
C ARG A 72 -17.86 24.69 12.94
N PRO A 73 -18.28 25.36 14.02
CA PRO A 73 -19.67 25.32 14.44
C PRO A 73 -20.55 25.74 13.24
N HIS A 74 -21.43 24.84 12.81
CA HIS A 74 -22.39 25.00 11.71
C HIS A 74 -21.86 24.92 10.26
N LEU A 75 -20.63 24.45 10.03
CA LEU A 75 -20.15 24.21 8.66
C LEU A 75 -19.82 22.73 8.44
N ASP A 76 -20.70 22.07 7.70
CA ASP A 76 -20.45 20.74 7.15
C ASP A 76 -19.92 20.89 5.72
N ILE A 77 -18.76 20.29 5.45
CA ILE A 77 -18.12 20.33 4.13
C ILE A 77 -18.29 18.96 3.48
N SER A 78 -18.69 18.93 2.21
CA SER A 78 -18.81 17.69 1.45
C SER A 78 -18.19 17.82 0.07
N HIS A 79 -17.42 16.81 -0.33
CA HIS A 79 -16.82 16.72 -1.65
C HIS A 79 -17.26 15.43 -2.34
N ASP A 80 -17.62 15.53 -3.62
CA ASP A 80 -17.93 14.39 -4.48
C ASP A 80 -16.71 14.09 -5.36
N VAL A 81 -16.11 12.91 -5.17
CA VAL A 81 -15.06 12.39 -6.05
C VAL A 81 -15.71 11.45 -7.08
N PRO A 82 -15.63 11.74 -8.39
CA PRO A 82 -16.20 10.85 -9.40
C PRO A 82 -15.58 9.45 -9.35
N VAL A 83 -16.43 8.43 -9.44
CA VAL A 83 -15.99 7.03 -9.52
C VAL A 83 -16.69 6.31 -10.66
N ARG A 84 -16.06 5.26 -11.14
CA ARG A 84 -16.63 4.33 -12.11
C ARG A 84 -16.85 2.99 -11.43
N VAL A 85 -18.09 2.53 -11.36
CA VAL A 85 -18.41 1.20 -10.84
C VAL A 85 -18.03 0.16 -11.89
N LEU A 86 -17.26 -0.84 -11.50
CA LEU A 86 -16.75 -1.88 -12.39
C LEU A 86 -17.77 -3.02 -12.55
N SER A 87 -17.83 -3.57 -13.76
CA SER A 87 -18.61 -4.78 -14.05
C SER A 87 -17.89 -6.05 -13.57
N GLU A 88 -18.62 -7.15 -13.41
CA GLU A 88 -18.02 -8.45 -13.04
C GLU A 88 -16.90 -8.89 -13.99
N LEU A 89 -17.04 -8.61 -15.29
CA LEU A 89 -16.04 -8.98 -16.30
C LEU A 89 -14.73 -8.23 -16.09
N GLU A 90 -14.80 -6.95 -15.73
CA GLU A 90 -13.61 -6.13 -15.45
C GLU A 90 -12.94 -6.55 -14.14
N VAL A 91 -13.73 -6.88 -13.13
CA VAL A 91 -13.24 -7.33 -11.82
C VAL A 91 -12.48 -8.65 -11.92
N ARG A 92 -12.90 -9.59 -12.79
CA ARG A 92 -12.19 -10.87 -12.99
C ARG A 92 -10.72 -10.71 -13.37
N ASN A 93 -10.35 -9.58 -13.97
CA ASN A 93 -8.97 -9.29 -14.35
C ASN A 93 -8.17 -8.57 -13.25
N ILE A 94 -8.82 -8.24 -12.13
CA ILE A 94 -8.20 -7.58 -10.98
C ILE A 94 -8.01 -8.63 -9.89
N SER A 95 -6.80 -9.13 -9.76
CA SER A 95 -6.42 -10.06 -8.70
C SER A 95 -5.17 -9.59 -7.97
N ALA A 96 -5.07 -9.96 -6.70
CA ALA A 96 -3.84 -9.79 -5.95
C ALA A 96 -2.72 -10.55 -6.69
N PRO A 97 -1.52 -9.95 -6.85
CA PRO A 97 -0.43 -10.63 -7.52
C PRO A 97 -0.11 -11.93 -6.75
N PRO A 98 0.02 -13.07 -7.44
CA PRO A 98 0.34 -14.33 -6.78
C PRO A 98 1.71 -14.22 -6.12
N LEU A 99 1.83 -14.74 -4.90
CA LEU A 99 3.12 -14.94 -4.27
C LEU A 99 3.67 -16.28 -4.77
N GLU A 100 4.91 -16.29 -5.27
CA GLU A 100 5.59 -17.53 -5.62
C GLU A 100 5.84 -18.38 -4.37
N SER A 101 5.85 -19.71 -4.52
CA SER A 101 6.01 -20.65 -3.40
C SER A 101 7.40 -20.64 -2.78
N GLU A 102 8.42 -20.20 -3.53
CA GLU A 102 9.82 -20.21 -3.10
C GLU A 102 10.35 -18.81 -2.75
N VAL A 103 9.61 -18.07 -1.92
CA VAL A 103 10.02 -16.72 -1.49
C VAL A 103 10.64 -16.72 -0.10
N VAL A 104 11.79 -16.07 0.04
CA VAL A 104 12.38 -15.75 1.34
C VAL A 104 11.68 -14.53 1.91
N GLN A 105 10.95 -14.70 3.01
CA GLN A 105 10.29 -13.60 3.71
C GLN A 105 11.19 -13.03 4.81
N ILE A 106 11.46 -11.73 4.75
CA ILE A 106 12.27 -11.01 5.73
C ILE A 106 11.51 -9.81 6.27
N VAL A 107 11.72 -9.49 7.55
CA VAL A 107 11.20 -8.26 8.17
C VAL A 107 12.30 -7.22 8.21
N LEU A 108 12.17 -6.18 7.37
CA LEU A 108 13.09 -5.06 7.42
C LEU A 108 12.85 -4.24 8.71
N PRO A 109 13.90 -3.97 9.51
CA PRO A 109 13.75 -3.24 10.76
C PRO A 109 13.40 -1.77 10.55
N CYS A 110 13.87 -1.15 9.46
CA CYS A 110 13.58 0.23 9.12
C CYS A 110 13.69 0.48 7.61
N LEU A 111 12.60 0.96 6.99
CA LEU A 111 12.59 1.33 5.57
C LEU A 111 13.22 2.71 5.30
N ALA A 112 13.37 3.57 6.32
CA ALA A 112 13.88 4.92 6.13
C ALA A 112 15.35 4.94 5.68
N GLU A 113 16.15 4.00 6.17
CA GLU A 113 17.54 3.84 5.75
C GLU A 113 17.65 3.39 4.29
N LEU A 114 16.86 2.38 3.90
CA LEU A 114 16.78 1.92 2.52
C LEU A 114 16.33 3.04 1.59
N SER A 115 15.30 3.80 1.97
CA SER A 115 14.81 4.95 1.19
C SER A 115 15.92 5.98 0.97
N LYS A 116 16.63 6.38 2.05
CA LYS A 116 17.75 7.33 1.96
C LYS A 116 18.88 6.81 1.07
N PHE A 117 19.19 5.52 1.15
CA PHE A 117 20.19 4.89 0.31
C PHE A 117 19.78 4.93 -1.17
N VAL A 118 18.55 4.53 -1.49
CA VAL A 118 17.99 4.59 -2.84
C VAL A 118 17.99 6.02 -3.39
N ASP A 119 17.59 7.01 -2.57
CA ASP A 119 17.59 8.41 -2.98
C ASP A 119 19.00 8.94 -3.30
N LYS A 120 20.02 8.55 -2.52
CA LYS A 120 21.41 8.91 -2.80
C LYS A 120 21.94 8.21 -4.06
N VAL A 121 21.71 6.91 -4.19
CA VAL A 121 22.13 6.14 -5.37
C VAL A 121 21.46 6.66 -6.64
N ARG A 122 20.20 7.10 -6.59
CA ARG A 122 19.50 7.71 -7.75
C ARG A 122 20.19 8.97 -8.27
N SER A 123 20.95 9.68 -7.43
CA SER A 123 21.76 10.84 -7.86
C SER A 123 23.09 10.44 -8.52
N THR A 124 23.38 9.15 -8.60
CA THR A 124 24.54 8.58 -9.29
C THR A 124 24.10 7.87 -10.57
N SER A 125 25.02 7.61 -11.49
CA SER A 125 24.77 6.85 -12.74
C SER A 125 24.61 5.32 -12.51
N CYS A 126 24.05 4.91 -11.36
CA CYS A 126 23.75 3.51 -11.08
C CYS A 126 22.37 3.17 -11.65
N ASP A 127 22.33 2.37 -12.72
CA ASP A 127 21.08 1.99 -13.38
C ASP A 127 20.44 0.72 -12.78
N ARG A 128 21.18 -0.01 -11.95
CA ARG A 128 20.76 -1.30 -11.39
C ARG A 128 21.09 -1.39 -9.90
N MET A 129 20.20 -2.06 -9.18
CA MET A 129 20.36 -2.38 -7.76
C MET A 129 19.99 -3.85 -7.55
N THR A 130 20.85 -4.56 -6.82
CA THR A 130 20.73 -5.99 -6.54
C THR A 130 20.50 -6.21 -5.05
N PHE A 131 19.46 -6.96 -4.71
CA PHE A 131 19.13 -7.35 -3.34
C PHE A 131 19.56 -8.80 -3.13
N THR A 132 20.46 -9.05 -2.19
CA THR A 132 20.98 -10.39 -1.87
C THR A 132 20.73 -10.71 -0.41
N VAL A 133 20.04 -11.82 -0.15
CA VAL A 133 19.85 -12.34 1.20
C VAL A 133 20.80 -13.53 1.40
N ARG A 134 21.51 -13.57 2.52
CA ARG A 134 22.39 -14.67 2.91
C ARG A 134 22.06 -15.15 4.30
N ASP A 135 22.10 -16.45 4.51
CA ASP A 135 21.86 -17.04 5.82
C ASP A 135 23.05 -16.78 6.72
N ASN A 136 22.77 -16.43 7.98
CA ASN A 136 23.83 -16.37 8.97
C ASN A 136 24.18 -17.80 9.37
N GLU A 137 25.44 -18.19 9.27
CA GLU A 137 25.89 -19.52 9.69
C GLU A 137 25.63 -19.70 11.19
N ARG A 138 24.92 -20.76 11.54
CA ARG A 138 24.89 -21.26 12.92
C ARG A 138 25.92 -22.37 13.03
N ALA A 139 26.75 -22.32 14.06
CA ALA A 139 27.72 -23.36 14.40
C ALA A 139 27.08 -24.75 14.64
N ASP A 140 25.76 -24.79 14.84
CA ASP A 140 25.00 -25.94 15.33
C ASP A 140 24.14 -26.63 14.25
N GLY A 141 24.30 -26.28 12.96
CA GLY A 141 23.59 -26.92 11.84
C GLY A 141 22.07 -26.66 11.74
N ALA A 142 21.48 -25.98 12.72
CA ALA A 142 20.06 -25.62 12.72
C ALA A 142 19.75 -24.42 11.79
N ALA A 143 18.55 -24.42 11.19
CA ALA A 143 18.09 -23.32 10.33
C ALA A 143 18.16 -21.96 11.06
N ALA A 144 18.92 -21.02 10.51
CA ALA A 144 19.09 -19.70 11.09
C ALA A 144 17.79 -18.90 11.01
N THR A 145 17.33 -18.37 12.14
CA THR A 145 16.16 -17.48 12.23
C THR A 145 16.45 -16.07 11.76
N SER A 146 17.72 -15.77 11.47
CA SER A 146 18.20 -14.47 11.03
C SER A 146 19.05 -14.61 9.77
N CYS A 147 18.98 -13.63 8.88
CA CYS A 147 19.79 -13.52 7.68
C CYS A 147 20.44 -12.12 7.58
N THR A 148 21.39 -12.00 6.67
CA THR A 148 21.95 -10.72 6.24
C THR A 148 21.34 -10.34 4.91
N LEU A 149 20.77 -9.13 4.81
CA LEU A 149 20.39 -8.53 3.53
C LEU A 149 21.47 -7.55 3.10
N VAL A 150 21.92 -7.65 1.86
CA VAL A 150 22.82 -6.70 1.21
C VAL A 150 22.11 -6.11 0.00
N VAL A 151 22.04 -4.78 -0.06
CA VAL A 151 21.55 -4.03 -1.21
C VAL A 151 22.74 -3.38 -1.88
N LEU A 152 23.06 -3.82 -3.09
CA LEU A 152 24.23 -3.39 -3.85
C LEU A 152 23.80 -2.57 -5.06
N ALA A 153 24.40 -1.41 -5.28
CA ALA A 153 24.23 -0.61 -6.48
C ALA A 153 25.59 -0.31 -7.10
N GLU A 154 25.69 -0.52 -8.41
CA GLU A 154 26.97 -0.44 -9.12
C GLU A 154 26.83 0.41 -10.38
N CYS A 155 27.85 1.24 -10.62
CA CYS A 155 28.07 1.91 -11.89
C CYS A 155 29.53 1.73 -12.31
N PHE A 156 29.90 2.25 -13.48
CA PHE A 156 31.28 2.15 -13.97
C PHE A 156 32.33 2.79 -13.04
N LEU A 157 31.94 3.75 -12.20
CA LEU A 157 32.86 4.54 -11.38
C LEU A 157 32.94 4.08 -9.91
N ALA A 158 31.90 3.42 -9.39
CA ALA A 158 31.80 3.08 -7.98
C ALA A 158 30.80 1.95 -7.70
N SER A 159 30.95 1.34 -6.53
CA SER A 159 30.01 0.37 -5.96
C SER A 159 29.58 0.85 -4.57
N PHE A 160 28.27 0.80 -4.30
CA PHE A 160 27.65 1.24 -3.06
C PHE A 160 26.88 0.08 -2.45
N ALA A 161 27.04 -0.15 -1.15
CA ALA A 161 26.35 -1.23 -0.45
C ALA A 161 25.67 -0.73 0.82
N LEU A 162 24.43 -1.16 1.02
CA LEU A 162 23.71 -1.06 2.29
C LEU A 162 23.53 -2.47 2.86
N LYS A 163 23.93 -2.67 4.12
CA LYS A 163 23.89 -3.98 4.78
C LYS A 163 23.00 -3.94 6.01
N TYR A 164 21.97 -4.77 6.01
CA TYR A 164 21.20 -5.09 7.21
C TYR A 164 21.69 -6.42 7.79
N SER A 165 22.28 -6.36 8.98
CA SER A 165 22.74 -7.54 9.70
C SER A 165 21.62 -8.08 10.60
N SER A 166 21.49 -9.40 10.67
CA SER A 166 20.55 -10.09 11.59
C SER A 166 19.07 -9.76 11.37
N VAL A 167 18.66 -9.64 10.11
CA VAL A 167 17.27 -9.46 9.69
C VAL A 167 16.47 -10.71 10.01
N GLN A 168 15.30 -10.56 10.61
CA GLN A 168 14.45 -11.69 10.98
C GLN A 168 13.82 -12.33 9.73
N LYS A 169 13.93 -13.66 9.62
CA LYS A 169 13.17 -14.43 8.64
C LYS A 169 11.78 -14.76 9.17
N VAL A 170 10.78 -14.63 8.31
CA VAL A 170 9.41 -15.08 8.61
C VAL A 170 9.25 -16.48 8.03
N ARG A 171 8.80 -17.43 8.85
CA ARG A 171 8.34 -18.72 8.32
C ARG A 171 7.04 -18.47 7.57
N ALA A 172 6.98 -18.88 6.31
CA ALA A 172 5.73 -18.89 5.57
C ALA A 172 4.69 -19.68 6.38
N ARG A 173 3.58 -19.02 6.73
CA ARG A 173 2.42 -19.75 7.26
C ARG A 173 1.78 -20.44 6.07
N GLY A 174 1.83 -21.77 6.06
CA GLY A 174 1.10 -22.61 5.10
C GLY A 174 -0.40 -22.51 5.30
#